data_AF-A0A943CY98-F1
#
_entry.id   AF-A0A943CY98-F1
#
_cell.length_a   1.000
_cell.length_b   1.000
_cell.length_c   1.000
_cell.angle_alpha   90.00
_cell.angle_beta   90.00
_cell.angle_gamma   90.00
#
_symmetry.space_group_name_H-M   'P 1'
#
loop_
_entity.id
_entity.type
_entity.pdbx_description
1 polymer ?
#
loop_
_entity_poly.entity_id
_entity_poly.type
_entity_poly.pdbx_seq_one_letter_code
_entity_poly.pdbx_strand_id
1 'polypeptide(L)'
;MRKIYLKNQLKELKEYPIEVIDSISETIEILDDNYGANTDIYNDLGGYVLIEENIADIEILKQYKLQGLIPEYTDIIECSEGVNWTSSLFLLSSDFSIVVVITEELSKFLLE
;
A
#
# COMPACT_ATOMS: atom_id res chain seq x y z
N MET A 1 -2.27 -9.25 5.90
CA MET A 1 -2.53 -8.43 4.68
C MET A 1 -3.91 -7.77 4.64
N ARG A 2 -3.98 -6.43 4.78
CA ARG A 2 -5.22 -5.64 4.62
C ARG A 2 -5.17 -4.84 3.30
N LYS A 3 -6.16 -5.03 2.42
CA LYS A 3 -6.27 -4.31 1.14
C LYS A 3 -7.23 -3.14 1.23
N ILE A 4 -6.80 -1.96 0.80
CA ILE A 4 -7.59 -0.74 0.74
C ILE A 4 -7.64 -0.28 -0.71
N TYR A 5 -8.85 -0.11 -1.24
CA TYR A 5 -9.11 0.26 -2.64
C TYR A 5 -10.38 1.12 -2.79
N LEU A 6 -11.12 1.35 -1.71
CA LEU A 6 -12.27 2.25 -1.67
C LEU A 6 -12.12 3.24 -0.53
N LYS A 7 -12.48 4.51 -0.76
CA LYS A 7 -12.46 5.57 0.28
C LYS A 7 -13.27 5.19 1.52
N ASN A 8 -14.35 4.42 1.37
CA ASN A 8 -15.18 4.02 2.50
C ASN A 8 -14.48 3.03 3.46
N GLN A 9 -13.38 2.38 3.05
CA GLN A 9 -12.57 1.50 3.88
C GLN A 9 -11.63 2.28 4.81
N LEU A 10 -11.35 3.56 4.54
CA LEU A 10 -10.51 4.41 5.40
C LEU A 10 -11.06 4.50 6.83
N LYS A 11 -12.38 4.36 7.01
CA LYS A 11 -13.03 4.29 8.33
C LYS A 11 -12.60 3.08 9.18
N GLU A 12 -11.97 2.08 8.57
CA GLU A 12 -11.43 0.89 9.24
C GLU A 12 -10.00 1.12 9.75
N LEU A 13 -9.39 2.24 9.39
CA LEU A 13 -8.02 2.61 9.72
C LEU A 13 -7.92 3.60 10.88
N LYS A 14 -8.96 3.75 11.69
CA LYS A 14 -9.01 4.75 12.79
C LYS A 14 -7.92 4.62 13.85
N GLU A 15 -7.29 3.44 13.94
CA GLU A 15 -6.21 3.15 14.89
C GLU A 15 -4.82 3.46 14.31
N TYR A 16 -4.71 3.77 13.01
CA TYR A 16 -3.45 4.14 12.36
C TYR A 16 -3.18 5.64 12.53
N PRO A 17 -1.90 6.07 12.49
CA PRO A 17 -1.56 7.50 12.49
C PRO A 17 -2.29 8.24 11.37
N ILE A 18 -2.68 9.48 11.62
CA ILE A 18 -3.46 10.27 10.64
C ILE A 18 -2.67 10.46 9.34
N GLU A 19 -1.35 10.61 9.43
CA GLU A 19 -0.44 10.77 8.30
C GLU A 19 -0.42 9.52 7.41
N VAL A 20 -0.56 8.33 8.00
CA VAL A 20 -0.71 7.08 7.25
C VAL A 20 -2.06 7.03 6.55
N ILE A 21 -3.14 7.41 7.24
CA ILE A 21 -4.48 7.44 6.65
C ILE A 21 -4.53 8.43 5.48
N ASP A 22 -3.91 9.60 5.63
CA ASP A 22 -3.85 10.64 4.61
C ASP A 22 -3.05 10.16 3.39
N SER A 23 -1.87 9.56 3.57
CA SER A 23 -1.08 8.98 2.47
C SER A 23 -1.85 7.88 1.70
N ILE A 24 -2.58 7.03 2.42
CA ILE A 24 -3.45 6.02 1.81
C ILE A 24 -4.59 6.70 1.05
N SER A 25 -5.24 7.72 1.65
CA SER A 25 -6.33 8.46 1.02
C SER A 25 -5.90 9.11 -0.29
N GLU A 26 -4.74 9.77 -0.33
CA GLU A 26 -4.17 10.37 -1.54
C GLU A 26 -3.92 9.31 -2.63
N THR A 27 -3.38 8.15 -2.24
CA THR A 27 -3.17 7.04 -3.19
C THR A 27 -4.48 6.54 -3.78
N ILE A 28 -5.51 6.39 -2.96
CA ILE A 28 -6.85 5.98 -3.41
C ILE A 28 -7.47 7.03 -4.32
N GLU A 29 -7.28 8.31 -4.03
CA GLU A 29 -7.74 9.40 -4.89
C GLU A 29 -7.12 9.36 -6.28
N ILE A 30 -5.81 9.14 -6.35
CA ILE A 30 -5.11 8.98 -7.62
C ILE A 30 -5.65 7.78 -8.40
N LEU A 31 -5.89 6.65 -7.73
CA LEU A 31 -6.47 5.46 -8.37
C LEU A 31 -7.91 5.72 -8.85
N ASP A 32 -8.75 6.34 -8.03
CA ASP A 32 -10.13 6.68 -8.36
C ASP A 32 -10.20 7.64 -9.55
N ASP A 33 -9.30 8.64 -9.62
CA ASP A 33 -9.27 9.63 -10.70
C ASP A 33 -8.82 9.04 -12.04
N ASN A 34 -7.92 8.04 -12.02
CA ASN A 34 -7.39 7.43 -13.24
C ASN A 34 -8.19 6.20 -13.72
N TYR A 35 -8.72 5.40 -12.80
CA TYR A 35 -9.35 4.11 -13.11
C TYR A 35 -10.83 4.04 -12.70
N GLY A 36 -11.29 4.94 -11.83
CA GLY A 36 -12.67 5.06 -11.40
C GLY A 36 -12.93 4.45 -10.01
N ALA A 37 -13.84 5.07 -9.25
CA ALA A 37 -14.13 4.69 -7.87
C ALA A 37 -14.92 3.38 -7.68
N ASN A 38 -15.32 2.71 -8.75
CA ASN A 38 -16.07 1.43 -8.72
C ASN A 38 -15.27 0.26 -9.30
N THR A 39 -13.95 0.42 -9.42
CA THR A 39 -13.03 -0.55 -10.02
C THR A 39 -12.95 -1.82 -9.17
N ASP A 40 -13.14 -3.00 -9.79
CA ASP A 40 -12.94 -4.30 -9.16
C ASP A 40 -11.45 -4.68 -9.22
N ILE A 41 -10.76 -4.61 -8.08
CA ILE A 41 -9.33 -4.92 -7.96
C ILE A 41 -8.91 -6.33 -8.40
N TYR A 42 -9.86 -7.24 -8.66
CA TYR A 42 -9.57 -8.60 -9.15
C TYR A 42 -9.74 -8.75 -10.66
N ASN A 43 -10.54 -7.87 -11.29
CA ASN A 43 -10.94 -8.02 -12.69
C ASN A 43 -10.59 -6.81 -13.56
N ASP A 44 -10.37 -5.65 -12.94
CA ASP A 44 -10.08 -4.38 -13.61
C ASP A 44 -8.61 -3.95 -13.42
N LEU A 45 -8.22 -2.91 -14.15
CA LEU A 45 -6.92 -2.24 -14.06
C LEU A 45 -6.87 -1.32 -12.83
N GLY A 46 -5.73 -0.66 -12.61
CA GLY A 46 -5.52 0.31 -11.53
C GLY A 46 -4.63 -0.25 -10.44
N GLY A 47 -5.19 -0.61 -9.29
CA GLY A 47 -4.39 -1.07 -8.18
C GLY A 47 -5.08 -0.98 -6.84
N TYR A 48 -4.29 -1.18 -5.78
CA TYR A 48 -4.75 -1.01 -4.40
C TYR A 48 -3.58 -0.73 -3.46
N VAL A 49 -3.93 -0.24 -2.28
CA VAL A 49 -2.99 -0.13 -1.16
C VAL A 49 -3.05 -1.41 -0.32
N LEU A 50 -1.90 -1.94 0.04
CA LEU A 50 -1.74 -3.12 0.88
C LEU A 50 -1.02 -2.73 2.18
N ILE A 51 -1.74 -2.82 3.30
CA ILE A 51 -1.14 -2.65 4.62
C ILE A 51 -0.70 -4.02 5.15
N GLU A 52 0.55 -4.11 5.59
CA GLU A 52 1.10 -5.31 6.22
C GLU A 52 1.89 -5.01 7.50
N GLU A 53 1.71 -5.85 8.50
CA GLU A 53 2.29 -5.67 9.84
C GLU A 53 2.96 -6.95 10.36
N ASN A 54 2.94 -8.02 9.55
CA ASN A 54 3.53 -9.30 9.89
C ASN A 54 4.66 -9.69 8.92
N ILE A 55 5.84 -9.98 9.47
CA ILE A 55 7.02 -10.40 8.69
C ILE A 55 6.74 -11.62 7.82
N ALA A 56 6.01 -12.63 8.33
CA ALA A 56 5.72 -13.84 7.55
C ALA A 56 4.83 -13.53 6.33
N ASP A 57 3.87 -12.62 6.48
CA ASP A 57 3.04 -12.16 5.36
C ASP A 57 3.84 -11.31 4.36
N ILE A 58 4.83 -10.53 4.81
CA ILE A 58 5.76 -9.79 3.93
C ILE A 58 6.59 -10.75 3.08
N GLU A 59 7.12 -11.82 3.67
CA GLU A 59 7.87 -12.84 2.91
C GLU A 59 6.98 -13.53 1.86
N ILE A 60 5.72 -13.83 2.20
CA ILE A 60 4.73 -14.37 1.26
C ILE A 60 4.43 -13.35 0.14
N LEU A 61 4.25 -12.07 0.48
CA LEU A 61 4.03 -10.99 -0.49
C LEU A 61 5.19 -10.92 -1.49
N LYS A 62 6.43 -10.94 -1.01
CA LYS A 62 7.63 -10.92 -1.86
C LYS A 62 7.70 -12.13 -2.77
N GLN A 63 7.55 -13.33 -2.20
CA GLN A 63 7.74 -14.57 -2.94
C GLN A 63 6.67 -14.77 -4.03
N TYR A 64 5.41 -14.46 -3.73
CA TYR A 64 4.29 -14.86 -4.59
C TYR A 64 3.65 -13.72 -5.39
N LYS A 65 3.68 -12.49 -4.89
CA LYS A 65 3.06 -11.34 -5.56
C LYS A 65 4.08 -10.43 -6.22
N LEU A 66 5.14 -10.04 -5.51
CA LEU A 66 6.14 -9.11 -6.05
C LEU A 66 7.17 -9.84 -6.93
N GLN A 67 7.49 -11.10 -6.64
CA GLN A 67 8.32 -11.97 -7.50
C GLN A 67 9.64 -11.33 -7.99
N GLY A 68 10.29 -10.54 -7.12
CA GLY A 68 11.55 -9.85 -7.43
C GLY A 68 11.39 -8.47 -8.07
N LEU A 69 10.17 -7.93 -8.15
CA LEU A 69 9.94 -6.52 -8.45
C LEU A 69 10.62 -5.64 -7.38
N ILE A 70 11.29 -4.60 -7.86
CA ILE A 70 11.76 -3.50 -7.02
C ILE A 70 10.67 -2.44 -6.95
N PRO A 71 10.64 -1.61 -5.89
CA PRO A 71 9.70 -0.50 -5.86
C PRO A 71 10.12 0.62 -6.81
N GLU A 72 9.12 1.31 -7.33
CA GLU A 72 9.29 2.46 -8.23
C GLU A 72 9.61 3.72 -7.43
N TYR A 73 9.02 3.81 -6.24
CA TYR A 73 9.43 4.73 -5.19
C TYR A 73 9.18 4.09 -3.83
N THR A 74 9.92 4.58 -2.84
CA THR A 74 9.66 4.35 -1.42
C THR A 74 9.77 5.68 -0.70
N ASP A 75 8.66 6.13 -0.13
CA ASP A 75 8.59 7.35 0.69
C ASP A 75 8.43 7.00 2.17
N ILE A 76 9.03 7.82 3.03
CA ILE A 76 8.83 7.73 4.48
C ILE A 76 7.60 8.58 4.84
N ILE A 77 6.66 7.96 5.53
CA ILE A 77 5.53 8.65 6.16
C ILE A 77 5.97 8.95 7.59
N GLU A 78 6.37 10.20 7.83
CA GLU A 78 6.72 10.68 9.18
C GLU A 78 5.44 10.84 10.00
N CYS A 79 5.36 10.11 11.12
CA CYS A 79 4.20 10.17 12.01
C CYS A 79 4.54 11.02 13.22
N SER A 80 3.68 11.99 13.55
CA SER A 80 3.84 12.82 14.75
C SER A 80 3.71 12.02 16.06
N GLU A 81 2.99 10.89 16.02
CA GLU A 81 2.83 9.94 17.10
C GLU A 81 3.14 8.50 16.65
N GLY A 82 3.79 7.71 17.51
CA GLY A 82 4.10 6.31 17.23
C GLY A 82 5.39 6.12 16.41
N VAL A 83 5.35 5.18 15.46
CA VAL A 83 6.48 4.87 14.57
C VAL A 83 6.20 5.42 13.18
N ASN A 84 7.25 5.74 12.44
CA ASN A 84 7.15 6.07 11.02
C ASN A 84 6.74 4.84 10.22
N TRP A 85 6.15 5.12 9.05
CA TRP A 85 5.77 4.13 8.08
C TRP A 85 6.48 4.40 6.76
N THR A 86 6.36 3.46 5.84
CA THR A 86 6.85 3.60 4.47
C THR A 86 5.71 3.33 3.50
N SER A 87 5.71 4.05 2.38
CA SER A 87 4.82 3.84 1.24
C SER A 87 5.67 3.45 0.04
N SER A 88 5.55 2.21 -0.42
CA SER A 88 6.35 1.68 -1.54
C SER A 88 5.47 1.25 -2.70
N LEU A 89 5.63 1.88 -3.87
CA LEU A 89 4.87 1.54 -5.08
C LEU A 89 5.57 0.42 -5.84
N PHE A 90 4.81 -0.60 -6.23
CA PHE A 90 5.25 -1.66 -7.15
C PHE A 90 4.31 -1.75 -8.34
N LEU A 91 4.86 -1.72 -9.56
CA LEU A 91 4.12 -1.96 -10.80
C LEU A 91 4.15 -3.46 -11.14
N LEU A 92 3.00 -4.11 -10.99
CA LEU A 92 2.84 -5.52 -11.36
C LEU A 92 2.59 -5.67 -12.87
N SER A 93 2.08 -4.62 -13.52
CA SER A 93 1.98 -4.49 -14.96
C SER A 93 1.91 -3.00 -15.35
N SER A 94 1.80 -2.69 -16.66
CA SER A 94 1.72 -1.31 -17.14
C SER A 94 0.59 -0.49 -16.51
N ASP A 95 -0.53 -1.14 -16.18
CA ASP A 95 -1.74 -0.48 -15.67
C ASP A 95 -2.23 -1.13 -14.37
N PHE A 96 -1.36 -1.85 -13.65
CA PHE A 96 -1.72 -2.43 -12.35
C PHE A 96 -0.59 -2.25 -11.35
N SER A 97 -0.88 -1.56 -10.25
CA SER A 97 0.08 -1.30 -9.18
C SER A 97 -0.42 -1.75 -7.80
N ILE A 98 0.53 -1.98 -6.90
CA ILE A 98 0.26 -2.15 -5.48
C ILE A 98 1.14 -1.15 -4.73
N VAL A 99 0.54 -0.34 -3.88
CA VAL A 99 1.28 0.47 -2.91
C VAL A 99 1.30 -0.28 -1.58
N VAL A 100 2.48 -0.68 -1.13
CA VAL A 100 2.69 -1.41 0.11
C VAL A 100 3.00 -0.41 1.22
N VAL A 101 2.16 -0.39 2.26
CA VAL A 101 2.27 0.49 3.42
C VAL A 101 2.58 -0.34 4.66
N ILE A 102 3.79 -0.19 5.19
CA ILE A 102 4.29 -0.96 6.34
C ILE A 102 5.12 -0.06 7.26
N THR A 103 5.29 -0.46 8.52
CA THR A 103 6.15 0.29 9.45
C THR A 103 7.58 0.38 8.93
N GLU A 104 8.28 1.47 9.25
CA GLU A 104 9.67 1.68 8.83
C GLU A 104 10.57 0.52 9.26
N GLU A 105 10.36 -0.04 10.46
CA GLU A 105 11.10 -1.21 10.94
C GLU A 105 10.94 -2.44 10.04
N LEU A 106 9.72 -2.67 9.52
CA LEU A 106 9.42 -3.80 8.67
C LEU A 106 9.84 -3.59 7.21
N SER A 107 10.03 -2.33 6.79
CA SER A 107 10.38 -1.97 5.41
C SER A 107 11.63 -2.66 4.90
N LYS A 108 12.64 -2.85 5.75
CA LYS A 108 13.86 -3.59 5.39
C LYS A 108 13.57 -5.00 4.88
N PHE A 109 12.58 -5.71 5.44
CA PHE A 109 12.24 -7.06 4.99
C PHE A 109 11.54 -7.05 3.64
N LEU A 110 10.81 -5.98 3.32
CA LEU A 110 10.20 -5.80 2.01
C LEU A 110 11.25 -5.50 0.93
N LEU A 111 12.22 -4.65 1.27
CA LEU A 111 13.13 -4.00 0.32
C LEU A 111 14.48 -4.73 0.12
N GLU A 112 14.93 -5.54 1.09
CA GLU A 112 16.12 -6.39 0.99
C GLU A 112 15.84 -7.73 0.33
#